data_AF-A0A843B130-F1
#
_entry.id   AF-A0A843B130-F1
#
_cell.length_a   1.000
_cell.length_b   1.000
_cell.length_c   1.000
_cell.angle_alpha   90.00
_cell.angle_beta   90.00
_cell.angle_gamma   90.00
#
_symmetry.space_group_name_H-M   'P 1'
#
loop_
_entity.id
_entity.type
_entity.pdbx_description
1 polymer ?
#
loop_
_entity_poly.entity_id
_entity_poly.type
_entity_poly.pdbx_seq_one_letter_code
_entity_poly.pdbx_strand_id
1 'polypeptide(L)'
;MNFGDALKELKAGKRVQRAGWNGKGMFAYLVPAAKYPVQTGAAKTHFGEGAMVPYNPYLAIKNVDETVSTWVPSINDCLADDWQVIGCTVPPHQQRVLDEKQENDVRITKLDEFIDRNALFRQLSLDEQARMRRQLDVMRELSVILGERISAF
;
A
#
# COMPACT_ATOMS: atom_id res chain seq x y z
N MET A 1 -2.20 11.59 -15.81
CA MET A 1 -3.08 10.40 -15.85
C MET A 1 -4.51 10.88 -15.63
N ASN A 2 -5.53 10.15 -16.10
CA ASN A 2 -6.93 10.54 -15.83
C ASN A 2 -7.33 10.19 -14.38
N PHE A 3 -8.49 10.67 -13.94
CA PHE A 3 -8.98 10.38 -12.60
C PHE A 3 -9.25 8.89 -12.33
N GLY A 4 -9.72 8.14 -13.35
CA GLY A 4 -9.95 6.71 -13.22
C GLY A 4 -8.68 5.93 -12.88
N ASP A 5 -7.56 6.30 -13.50
CA ASP A 5 -6.24 5.75 -13.20
C ASP A 5 -5.74 6.23 -11.84
N ALA A 6 -5.91 7.52 -11.51
CA ALA A 6 -5.58 8.05 -10.18
C ALA A 6 -6.33 7.29 -9.06
N LEU A 7 -7.58 6.91 -9.29
CA LEU A 7 -8.36 6.11 -8.35
C LEU A 7 -7.82 4.68 -8.19
N LYS A 8 -7.29 4.07 -9.26
CA LYS A 8 -6.59 2.77 -9.17
C LYS A 8 -5.34 2.90 -8.32
N GLU A 9 -4.56 3.96 -8.51
CA GLU A 9 -3.34 4.23 -7.74
C GLU A 9 -3.64 4.51 -6.25
N LEU A 10 -4.70 5.27 -5.96
CA LEU A 10 -5.21 5.48 -4.60
C LEU A 10 -5.58 4.16 -3.92
N LYS A 11 -6.28 3.27 -4.64
CA LYS A 11 -6.62 1.92 -4.14
C LYS A 11 -5.39 1.03 -3.95
N ALA A 12 -4.32 1.27 -4.70
CA ALA A 12 -3.02 0.63 -4.52
C ALA A 12 -2.20 1.24 -3.36
N GLY A 13 -2.79 2.15 -2.57
CA GLY A 13 -2.14 2.79 -1.42
C GLY A 13 -1.19 3.92 -1.79
N LYS A 14 -1.16 4.35 -3.06
CA LYS A 14 -0.33 5.47 -3.49
C LYS A 14 -1.02 6.79 -3.20
N ARG A 15 -0.22 7.85 -3.16
CA ARG A 15 -0.69 9.23 -3.02
C ARG A 15 -0.70 9.87 -4.40
N VAL A 16 -1.71 10.68 -4.68
CA VAL A 16 -1.86 11.34 -5.98
C VAL A 16 -2.01 12.84 -5.81
N GLN A 17 -1.58 13.61 -6.79
CA GLN A 17 -1.79 15.05 -6.87
C GLN A 17 -2.22 15.44 -8.27
N ARG A 18 -2.73 16.66 -8.39
CA ARG A 18 -2.94 17.34 -9.67
C ARG A 18 -1.92 18.45 -9.87
N ALA A 19 -1.44 18.61 -11.09
CA ALA A 19 -0.58 19.73 -11.44
C ALA A 19 -1.32 21.09 -11.35
N GLY A 20 -2.63 21.09 -11.61
CA GLY A 20 -3.49 22.27 -11.61
C GLY A 20 -4.12 22.63 -10.28
N TRP A 21 -3.73 22.01 -9.15
CA TRP A 21 -4.19 22.45 -7.83
C TRP A 21 -3.51 23.77 -7.42
N ASN A 22 -4.27 24.62 -6.73
CA ASN A 22 -3.86 25.98 -6.32
C ASN A 22 -2.82 26.02 -5.18
N GLY A 23 -2.12 24.92 -4.91
CA GLY A 23 -1.23 24.78 -3.77
C GLY A 23 -0.14 23.73 -4.00
N LYS A 24 1.11 24.10 -3.70
CA LYS A 24 2.23 23.16 -3.78
C LYS A 24 2.18 22.17 -2.62
N GLY A 25 2.43 20.90 -2.90
CA GLY A 25 2.51 19.85 -1.87
C GLY A 25 1.16 19.36 -1.34
N MET A 26 0.06 19.63 -2.06
CA MET A 26 -1.22 18.98 -1.81
C MET A 26 -1.23 17.57 -2.41
N PHE A 27 -1.80 16.60 -1.70
CA PHE A 27 -1.98 15.24 -2.21
C PHE A 27 -3.21 14.56 -1.60
N ALA A 28 -3.86 13.73 -2.39
CA ALA A 28 -4.92 12.84 -1.97
C ALA A 28 -4.40 11.42 -1.73
N TYR A 29 -5.02 10.71 -0.79
CA TYR A 29 -4.70 9.33 -0.45
C TYR A 29 -5.94 8.60 0.09
N LEU A 30 -5.92 7.26 0.02
CA LEU A 30 -6.97 6.43 0.58
C LEU A 30 -6.65 6.10 2.04
N VAL A 31 -7.60 6.37 2.94
CA VAL A 31 -7.58 5.84 4.31
C VAL A 31 -8.37 4.53 4.32
N PRO A 32 -7.75 3.39 4.67
CA PRO A 32 -8.45 2.11 4.72
C PRO A 32 -9.47 2.05 5.86
N ALA A 33 -10.38 1.08 5.80
CA ALA A 33 -11.31 0.82 6.89
C ALA A 33 -10.54 0.49 8.18
N ALA A 34 -10.96 1.08 9.30
CA ALA A 34 -10.31 0.88 10.59
C ALA A 34 -11.29 1.09 11.73
N LYS A 35 -10.85 0.79 12.97
CA LYS A 35 -11.60 1.15 14.18
C LYS A 35 -10.71 2.00 15.08
N TYR A 36 -11.26 3.08 15.62
CA TYR A 36 -10.54 3.99 16.52
C TYR A 36 -11.28 4.18 17.83
N PRO A 37 -10.57 4.45 18.93
CA PRO A 37 -11.21 4.78 20.20
C PRO A 37 -12.17 5.95 20.03
N VAL A 38 -13.33 5.85 20.67
CA VAL A 38 -14.35 6.91 20.64
C VAL A 38 -13.79 8.22 21.22
N GLN A 39 -13.91 9.32 20.48
CA GLN A 39 -13.33 10.61 20.89
C GLN A 39 -14.37 11.71 21.11
N THR A 40 -15.39 11.80 20.27
CA THR A 40 -16.36 12.91 20.29
C THR A 40 -17.59 12.58 21.14
N GLY A 41 -18.22 13.62 21.73
CA GLY A 41 -19.42 13.44 22.55
C GLY A 41 -20.55 12.72 21.81
N ALA A 42 -20.83 13.11 20.56
CA ALA A 42 -21.84 12.45 19.73
C ALA A 42 -21.57 10.95 19.54
N ALA A 43 -20.30 10.59 19.28
CA ALA A 43 -19.93 9.19 19.12
C ALA A 43 -19.99 8.43 20.46
N LYS A 44 -19.60 9.04 21.58
CA LYS A 44 -19.72 8.45 22.91
C LYS A 44 -21.17 8.13 23.28
N THR A 45 -22.10 9.04 22.99
CA THR A 45 -23.53 8.83 23.24
C THR A 45 -24.09 7.67 22.42
N HIS A 46 -23.63 7.47 21.19
CA HIS A 46 -24.15 6.43 20.30
C HIS A 46 -23.46 5.07 20.49
N PHE A 47 -22.13 5.04 20.57
CA PHE A 47 -21.33 3.81 20.60
C PHE A 47 -20.93 3.37 22.01
N GLY A 48 -21.04 4.24 23.01
CA GLY A 48 -20.61 4.00 24.39
C GLY A 48 -19.18 4.48 24.68
N GLU A 49 -18.91 4.81 25.94
CA GLU A 49 -17.56 5.19 26.38
C GLU A 49 -16.61 3.99 26.37
N GLY A 50 -15.38 4.20 25.92
CA GLY A 50 -14.40 3.12 25.73
C GLY A 50 -14.62 2.25 24.48
N ALA A 51 -15.65 2.53 23.68
CA ALA A 51 -15.91 1.79 22.45
C ALA A 51 -14.90 2.09 21.34
N MET A 52 -14.79 1.16 20.39
CA MET A 52 -14.02 1.30 19.15
C MET A 52 -14.97 1.57 17.99
N VAL A 53 -15.00 2.82 17.50
CA VAL A 53 -15.89 3.26 16.43
C VAL A 53 -15.39 2.72 15.08
N PRO A 54 -16.23 1.97 14.33
CA PRO A 54 -15.84 1.43 13.03
C PRO A 54 -16.02 2.49 11.92
N TYR A 55 -14.92 2.84 11.26
CA TYR A 55 -14.92 3.75 10.11
C TYR A 55 -14.75 2.97 8.81
N ASN A 56 -15.60 3.28 7.84
CA ASN A 56 -15.45 2.83 6.46
C ASN A 56 -14.25 3.51 5.79
N PRO A 57 -13.71 2.95 4.68
CA PRO A 57 -12.62 3.59 3.96
C PRO A 57 -13.11 4.90 3.32
N TYR A 58 -12.24 5.90 3.27
CA TYR A 58 -12.54 7.21 2.68
C TYR A 58 -11.30 7.82 2.06
N LEU A 59 -11.49 8.80 1.17
CA LEU A 59 -10.40 9.58 0.62
C LEU A 59 -10.09 10.77 1.53
N ALA A 60 -8.81 11.03 1.75
CA ALA A 60 -8.32 12.19 2.47
C ALA A 60 -7.43 13.03 1.56
N ILE A 61 -7.38 14.33 1.84
CA ILE A 61 -6.46 15.26 1.19
C ILE A 61 -5.65 15.98 2.26
N LYS A 62 -4.33 16.03 2.03
CA LYS A 62 -3.42 16.89 2.77
C LYS A 62 -3.38 18.25 2.08
N ASN A 63 -3.65 19.30 2.85
CA ASN A 63 -3.69 20.68 2.38
C ASN A 63 -2.31 21.36 2.50
N VAL A 64 -2.17 22.55 1.91
CA VAL A 64 -0.91 23.32 1.96
C VAL A 64 -0.46 23.68 3.37
N ASP A 65 -1.39 23.78 4.32
CA ASP A 65 -1.17 24.15 5.73
C ASP A 65 -0.92 22.95 6.65
N GLU A 66 -0.60 21.78 6.09
CA GLU A 66 -0.41 20.50 6.81
C GLU A 66 -1.67 19.96 7.50
N THR A 67 -2.84 20.56 7.26
CA THR A 67 -4.11 19.98 7.71
C THR A 67 -4.55 18.84 6.80
N VAL A 68 -5.33 17.91 7.36
CA VAL A 68 -5.96 16.82 6.62
C VAL A 68 -7.46 16.99 6.65
N SER A 69 -8.09 16.87 5.48
CA SER A 69 -9.54 16.90 5.32
C SER A 69 -10.03 15.61 4.67
N THR A 70 -11.26 15.20 4.97
CA THR A 70 -11.98 14.23 4.13
C THR A 70 -12.16 14.85 2.76
N TRP A 71 -11.80 14.12 1.71
CA TRP A 71 -11.83 14.62 0.34
C TRP A 71 -12.94 13.96 -0.47
N VAL A 72 -13.77 14.80 -1.08
CA VAL A 72 -14.76 14.41 -2.07
C VAL A 72 -14.27 14.98 -3.41
N PRO A 73 -13.89 14.13 -4.39
CA PRO A 73 -13.47 14.60 -5.70
C PRO A 73 -14.57 15.47 -6.32
N SER A 74 -14.22 16.69 -6.73
CA SER A 74 -15.13 17.56 -7.45
C SER A 74 -15.34 17.05 -8.88
N ILE A 75 -16.35 17.57 -9.59
CA ILE A 75 -16.52 17.29 -11.02
C ILE A 75 -15.25 17.66 -11.80
N ASN A 76 -14.60 18.76 -11.44
CA ASN A 76 -13.35 19.19 -12.06
C ASN A 76 -12.18 18.24 -11.77
N ASP A 77 -12.16 17.56 -10.62
CA ASP A 77 -11.17 16.54 -10.30
C ASP A 77 -11.41 15.27 -11.14
N CYS A 78 -12.68 14.86 -11.25
CA CYS A 78 -13.10 13.69 -12.01
C CYS A 78 -12.82 13.82 -13.52
N LEU A 79 -12.95 15.02 -14.09
CA LEU A 79 -12.73 15.30 -15.51
C LEU A 79 -11.28 15.70 -15.84
N ALA A 80 -10.37 15.65 -14.88
CA ALA A 80 -8.99 16.06 -15.09
C ALA A 80 -8.08 14.93 -15.58
N ASP A 81 -7.09 15.32 -16.40
CA ASP A 81 -6.08 14.42 -16.97
C ASP A 81 -4.64 14.69 -16.47
N ASP A 82 -4.51 15.62 -15.51
CA ASP A 82 -3.24 16.12 -14.98
C ASP A 82 -2.81 15.44 -13.67
N TRP A 83 -3.36 14.25 -13.38
CA TRP A 83 -3.01 13.49 -12.19
C TRP A 83 -1.60 12.91 -12.26
N GLN A 84 -0.95 12.84 -11.10
CA GLN A 84 0.40 12.32 -10.90
C GLN A 84 0.47 11.55 -9.59
N VAL A 85 1.19 10.44 -9.54
CA VAL A 85 1.52 9.76 -8.29
C VAL A 85 2.67 10.52 -7.60
N ILE A 86 2.51 10.86 -6.33
CA ILE A 86 3.62 11.32 -5.50
C ILE A 86 4.17 10.12 -4.73
N GLY A 87 5.40 9.71 -5.05
CA GLY A 87 6.14 8.79 -4.20
C GLY A 87 6.24 9.36 -2.79
N CYS A 88 5.98 8.55 -1.76
CA CYS A 88 6.62 8.80 -0.48
C CYS A 88 8.10 9.00 -0.79
N THR A 89 8.66 10.18 -0.52
CA THR A 89 10.11 10.28 -0.43
C THR A 89 10.49 9.55 0.84
N VAL A 90 10.41 8.22 0.78
CA VAL A 90 11.01 7.34 1.74
C VAL A 90 12.51 7.58 1.58
N PRO A 91 13.26 7.87 2.66
CA PRO A 91 14.71 8.00 2.59
C PRO A 91 15.30 6.90 1.70
N PRO A 92 16.30 7.19 0.85
CA PRO A 92 16.79 6.21 -0.14
C PRO A 92 17.11 4.82 0.43
N HIS A 93 17.59 4.78 1.68
CA HIS A 93 17.88 3.53 2.38
C HIS A 93 16.63 2.72 2.75
N GLN A 94 15.50 3.36 3.02
CA GLN A 94 14.20 2.71 3.29
C GLN A 94 13.52 2.33 1.98
N GLN A 95 13.59 3.19 0.94
CA GLN A 95 13.07 2.86 -0.40
C GLN A 95 13.75 1.60 -0.95
N ARG A 96 15.07 1.49 -0.80
CA ARG A 96 15.83 0.27 -1.15
C ARG A 96 15.24 -0.99 -0.51
N VAL A 97 14.76 -0.92 0.74
CA VAL A 97 14.22 -2.07 1.48
C VAL A 97 12.82 -2.43 0.99
N LEU A 98 11.99 -1.43 0.67
CA LEU A 98 10.69 -1.63 0.04
C LEU A 98 10.84 -2.32 -1.32
N ASP A 99 11.76 -1.81 -2.16
CA ASP A 99 12.05 -2.37 -3.48
C ASP A 99 12.60 -3.80 -3.37
N GLU A 100 13.52 -4.05 -2.42
CA GLU A 100 14.09 -5.37 -2.14
C GLU A 100 13.00 -6.38 -1.72
N LYS A 101 12.05 -5.97 -0.87
CA LYS A 101 10.93 -6.83 -0.47
C LYS A 101 10.04 -7.16 -1.65
N GLN A 102 9.65 -6.15 -2.42
CA GLN A 102 8.76 -6.31 -3.56
C GLN A 102 9.37 -7.26 -4.59
N GLU A 103 10.65 -7.07 -4.92
CA GLU A 103 11.34 -7.95 -5.86
C GLU A 103 11.44 -9.39 -5.33
N ASN A 104 11.74 -9.57 -4.03
CA ASN A 104 11.80 -10.87 -3.41
C ASN A 104 10.43 -11.59 -3.41
N ASP A 105 9.34 -10.90 -3.08
CA ASP A 105 7.98 -11.47 -3.07
C ASP A 105 7.51 -11.91 -4.47
N VAL A 106 7.90 -11.16 -5.51
CA VAL A 106 7.68 -11.57 -6.91
C VAL A 106 8.48 -12.83 -7.25
N ARG A 107 9.73 -12.94 -6.80
CA ARG A 107 10.56 -14.14 -7.03
C ARG A 107 10.02 -15.35 -6.25
N ILE A 108 9.54 -15.17 -5.02
CA ILE A 108 8.87 -16.21 -4.22
C ILE A 108 7.68 -16.75 -4.99
N THR A 109 6.78 -15.88 -5.45
CA THR A 109 5.56 -16.27 -6.16
C THR A 109 5.90 -17.11 -7.40
N LYS A 110 6.86 -16.66 -8.21
CA LYS A 110 7.28 -17.38 -9.42
C LYS A 110 7.89 -18.76 -9.12
N LEU A 111 8.72 -18.85 -8.08
CA LEU A 111 9.36 -20.10 -7.69
C LEU A 111 8.37 -21.09 -7.08
N ASP A 112 7.47 -20.61 -6.22
CA ASP A 112 6.39 -21.38 -5.61
C ASP A 112 5.46 -21.96 -6.69
N GLU A 113 5.01 -21.13 -7.63
CA GLU A 113 4.21 -21.58 -8.78
C GLU A 113 4.94 -22.62 -9.64
N PHE A 114 6.25 -22.47 -9.85
CA PHE A 114 7.05 -23.45 -10.56
C PHE A 114 7.10 -24.79 -9.82
N ILE A 115 7.37 -24.76 -8.51
CA ILE A 115 7.46 -25.96 -7.66
C ILE A 115 6.12 -26.70 -7.61
N ASP A 116 5.00 -25.97 -7.48
CA ASP A 116 3.68 -26.58 -7.27
C ASP A 116 3.01 -27.02 -8.57
N ARG A 117 3.10 -26.19 -9.62
CA ARG A 117 2.27 -26.34 -10.83
C ARG A 117 3.05 -26.82 -12.04
N ASN A 118 4.37 -26.67 -12.10
CA ASN A 118 5.14 -27.06 -13.27
C ASN A 118 5.56 -28.54 -13.22
N ALA A 119 5.11 -29.34 -14.20
CA ALA A 119 5.45 -30.75 -14.31
C ALA A 119 6.96 -31.01 -14.42
N LEU A 120 7.74 -30.06 -14.96
CA LEU A 120 9.19 -30.15 -15.08
C LEU A 120 9.86 -30.28 -13.72
N PHE A 121 9.33 -29.65 -12.66
CA PHE A 121 9.91 -29.74 -11.32
C PHE A 121 9.99 -31.20 -10.84
N ARG A 122 8.96 -32.00 -11.12
CA ARG A 122 8.91 -33.43 -10.74
C ARG A 122 9.91 -34.30 -11.52
N GLN A 123 10.40 -33.81 -12.66
CA GLN A 123 11.38 -34.50 -13.50
C GLN A 123 12.82 -34.19 -13.09
N LEU A 124 13.03 -33.16 -12.25
CA LEU A 124 14.36 -32.81 -11.74
C LEU A 124 14.87 -33.85 -10.73
N SER A 125 16.19 -33.91 -10.55
CA SER A 125 16.79 -34.75 -9.51
C SER A 125 16.31 -34.34 -8.12
N LEU A 126 16.28 -35.29 -7.19
CA LEU A 126 15.86 -35.03 -5.80
C LEU A 126 16.71 -33.94 -5.15
N ASP A 127 18.01 -33.90 -5.46
CA ASP A 127 18.92 -32.87 -4.95
C ASP A 127 18.57 -31.48 -5.47
N GLU A 128 18.17 -31.36 -6.74
CA GLU A 128 17.76 -30.07 -7.31
C GLU A 128 16.42 -29.62 -6.74
N GLN A 129 15.46 -30.53 -6.61
CA GLN A 129 14.19 -30.24 -5.94
C GLN A 129 14.41 -29.76 -4.49
N ALA A 130 15.33 -30.40 -3.76
CA ALA A 130 15.68 -30.00 -2.40
C ALA A 130 16.34 -28.61 -2.36
N ARG A 131 17.26 -28.30 -3.29
CA ARG A 131 17.88 -26.97 -3.42
C ARG A 131 16.84 -25.88 -3.68
N MET A 132 15.91 -26.09 -4.61
CA MET A 132 14.88 -25.11 -4.94
C MET A 132 13.89 -24.88 -3.79
N ARG A 133 13.50 -25.93 -3.05
CA ARG A 133 12.67 -25.78 -1.83
C ARG A 133 13.39 -24.98 -0.77
N ARG A 134 14.66 -25.30 -0.49
CA ARG A 134 15.48 -24.55 0.46
C ARG A 134 15.65 -23.10 0.03
N GLN A 135 15.83 -22.83 -1.25
CA GLN A 135 15.88 -21.47 -1.79
C GLN A 135 14.57 -20.72 -1.50
N LEU A 136 13.41 -21.34 -1.74
CA LEU A 136 12.11 -20.76 -1.46
C LEU A 136 11.93 -20.45 0.03
N ASP A 137 12.33 -21.37 0.91
CA ASP A 137 12.25 -21.18 2.36
C ASP A 137 13.10 -19.99 2.84
N VAL A 138 14.35 -19.89 2.39
CA VAL A 138 15.24 -18.75 2.71
C VAL A 138 14.69 -17.44 2.16
N MET A 139 14.11 -17.44 0.96
CA MET A 139 13.49 -16.25 0.40
C MET A 139 12.27 -15.81 1.21
N ARG A 140 11.44 -16.74 1.71
CA ARG A 140 10.31 -16.45 2.61
C ARG A 140 10.80 -15.84 3.92
N GLU A 141 11.83 -16.40 4.54
CA GLU A 141 12.45 -15.84 5.74
C GLU A 141 12.95 -14.41 5.50
N LEU A 142 13.65 -14.17 4.38
CA LEU A 142 14.08 -12.82 4.00
C LEU A 142 12.89 -11.86 3.84
N SER A 143 11.80 -12.30 3.22
CA SER A 143 10.59 -11.48 3.07
C SER A 143 9.96 -11.07 4.40
N VAL A 144 9.98 -11.97 5.40
CA VAL A 144 9.54 -11.69 6.77
C VAL A 144 10.43 -10.62 7.40
N ILE A 145 11.75 -10.79 7.35
CA ILE A 145 12.73 -9.82 7.89
C ILE A 145 12.55 -8.44 7.24
N LEU A 146 12.39 -8.40 5.92
CA LEU A 146 12.15 -7.13 5.22
C LEU A 146 10.82 -6.50 5.64
N GLY A 147 9.77 -7.29 5.89
CA GLY A 147 8.50 -6.82 6.42
C GLY A 147 8.60 -6.23 7.82
N GLU A 148 9.39 -6.84 8.70
CA GLU A 148 9.69 -6.31 10.04
C GLU A 148 10.44 -4.97 9.94
N ARG A 149 11.45 -4.88 9.06
CA ARG A 149 12.19 -3.63 8.82
C ARG A 149 11.28 -2.52 8.31
N ILE A 150 10.39 -2.83 7.38
CA ILE A 150 9.43 -1.86 6.83
C ILE A 150 8.44 -1.38 7.90
N SER A 151 8.00 -2.28 8.79
CA SER A 151 7.10 -1.94 9.89
C SER A 151 7.76 -1.05 10.96
N ALA A 152 9.10 -0.99 10.98
CA ALA A 152 9.90 -0.20 11.92
C ALA A 152 10.40 1.15 11.35
N PHE A 153 10.05 1.48 10.09
CA PHE A 153 10.31 2.78 9.47
C PHE A 153 9.36 3.86 9.96
#